data_AF-A0A453JHZ4-F1
#
_entry.id   AF-A0A453JHZ4-F1
#
_cell.length_a   1.000
_cell.length_b   1.000
_cell.length_c   1.000
_cell.angle_alpha   90.00
_cell.angle_beta   90.00
_cell.angle_gamma   90.00
#
_symmetry.space_group_name_H-M   'P 1'
#
loop_
_entity.id
_entity.type
_entity.pdbx_description
1 polymer ?
#
loop_
_entity_poly.entity_id
_entity_poly.type
_entity_poly.pdbx_seq_one_letter_code
_entity_poly.pdbx_strand_id
1 'polypeptide(L)'
;GVDLHIKREDLQPEPLRGAYNMMAKLSQEQLNNGVICSSAGNHAQGVALSAQRLGCHAVIVMPVTTPENKWRSVEKLGATVVLKGDSYDEAQSYAKLLCEEEGLTFIPPFDHPDIIAGQGTVGMEIVRQLQGPLHAIFVPVGGGGLIAGIAAYVKRVCPEVKIIGVEPSDANAMALSLFHGQRVMLEHIGGFADGVAVKVVGKETFPLCQDFVDGIVLVSQDAICASIKDMFEENRNILEPSGALALAGAEAYCKYYGLKGETVVAISSGANMNFDTLRLVTELPDVGRKPEAVLPTFSPKEQGSFKEFAELVSRMNITEFKHIYDSHGKEALVLHSGSDDVGDEPVEAKPVEAGDDGKECEDSCRPCGEGEKPLAWLNARVVTTTGIINLMTAGLGLYVKAHHPSVLGLVVTCWEALPLTMVRVVLVSGLGAALALGVLLMYAGIKMSLQGGPRPARPS
;
A
#
# COMPACT_ATOMS: atom_id res chain seq x y z
N GLY A 1 -11.95 8.78 -18.27
CA GLY A 1 -12.15 9.07 -19.71
C GLY A 1 -11.25 8.23 -20.60
N VAL A 2 -10.76 7.09 -20.10
CA VAL A 2 -10.13 6.02 -20.86
C VAL A 2 -11.12 4.85 -20.88
N ASP A 3 -10.99 3.96 -21.86
CA ASP A 3 -11.74 2.71 -21.92
C ASP A 3 -10.90 1.61 -21.23
N LEU A 4 -11.13 1.41 -19.93
CA LEU A 4 -10.37 0.49 -19.10
C LEU A 4 -11.06 -0.88 -19.03
N HIS A 5 -10.40 -1.90 -19.57
CA HIS A 5 -10.86 -3.29 -19.52
C HIS A 5 -10.10 -4.06 -18.46
N ILE A 6 -10.79 -4.97 -17.76
CA ILE A 6 -10.18 -5.85 -16.76
C ILE A 6 -10.16 -7.28 -17.29
N LYS A 7 -8.96 -7.87 -17.42
CA LYS A 7 -8.80 -9.28 -17.76
C LYS A 7 -8.93 -10.12 -16.48
N ARG A 8 -10.13 -10.69 -16.29
CA ARG A 8 -10.59 -11.41 -15.10
C ARG A 8 -9.99 -12.81 -14.91
N GLU A 9 -8.68 -12.90 -14.69
CA GLU A 9 -8.02 -14.17 -14.36
C GLU A 9 -8.37 -14.67 -12.95
N ASP A 10 -8.83 -13.79 -12.07
CA ASP A 10 -9.41 -14.11 -10.75
C ASP A 10 -10.67 -14.99 -10.81
N LEU A 11 -11.32 -15.10 -11.97
CA LEU A 11 -12.46 -15.99 -12.18
C LEU A 11 -12.03 -17.42 -12.60
N GLN A 12 -10.74 -17.65 -12.82
CA GLN A 12 -10.24 -19.01 -12.99
C GLN A 12 -10.40 -19.77 -11.66
N PRO A 13 -10.68 -21.08 -11.68
CA PRO A 13 -10.77 -21.86 -10.46
C PRO A 13 -9.51 -21.71 -9.59
N GLU A 14 -8.34 -21.71 -10.22
CA GLU A 14 -7.02 -21.40 -9.65
C GLU A 14 -6.08 -20.93 -10.78
N PRO A 15 -4.96 -20.23 -10.51
CA PRO A 15 -4.00 -19.83 -11.54
C PRO A 15 -3.25 -21.04 -12.12
N LEU A 16 -3.88 -21.69 -13.10
CA LEU A 16 -3.52 -23.02 -13.61
C LEU A 16 -2.67 -23.01 -14.87
N ARG A 17 -2.64 -21.92 -15.64
CA ARG A 17 -2.21 -21.93 -17.05
C ARG A 17 -0.77 -22.41 -17.23
N GLY A 18 0.17 -21.77 -16.54
CA GLY A 18 1.59 -22.13 -16.63
C GLY A 18 1.88 -23.53 -16.07
N ALA A 19 1.36 -23.85 -14.88
CA ALA A 19 1.55 -25.15 -14.25
C ALA A 19 1.01 -26.28 -15.15
N TYR A 20 -0.23 -26.16 -15.61
CA TYR A 20 -0.84 -27.15 -16.50
C TYR A 20 -0.09 -27.29 -17.81
N ASN A 21 0.31 -26.19 -18.45
CA ASN A 21 1.02 -26.25 -19.73
C ASN A 21 2.39 -26.95 -19.62
N MET A 22 3.13 -26.72 -18.54
CA MET A 22 4.37 -27.46 -18.29
C MET A 22 4.08 -28.93 -17.98
N MET A 23 3.15 -29.21 -17.07
CA MET A 23 2.86 -30.57 -16.62
C MET A 23 2.28 -31.44 -17.75
N ALA A 24 1.46 -30.88 -18.62
CA ALA A 24 0.89 -31.59 -19.78
C ALA A 24 1.94 -31.96 -20.84
N LYS A 25 3.15 -31.38 -20.78
CA LYS A 25 4.28 -31.70 -21.65
C LYS A 25 5.27 -32.69 -21.05
N LEU A 26 5.09 -33.06 -19.78
CA LEU A 26 5.93 -34.07 -19.14
C LEU A 26 5.71 -35.43 -19.78
N SER A 27 6.75 -36.27 -19.75
CA SER A 27 6.62 -37.65 -20.19
C SER A 27 5.69 -38.43 -19.24
N GLN A 28 5.11 -39.53 -19.73
CA GLN A 28 4.30 -40.40 -18.88
C GLN A 28 5.11 -40.96 -17.71
N GLU A 29 6.40 -41.21 -17.89
CA GLU A 29 7.32 -41.64 -16.82
C GLU A 29 7.43 -40.58 -15.72
N GLN A 30 7.64 -39.31 -16.11
CA GLN A 30 7.71 -38.20 -15.15
C GLN A 30 6.39 -38.01 -14.41
N LEU A 31 5.25 -38.11 -15.10
CA LEU A 31 3.93 -38.03 -14.48
C LEU A 31 3.66 -39.21 -13.53
N ASN A 32 4.11 -40.41 -13.88
CA ASN A 32 3.96 -41.59 -13.03
C ASN A 32 4.81 -41.50 -11.75
N ASN A 33 6.02 -40.92 -11.84
CA ASN A 33 6.86 -40.67 -10.67
C ASN A 33 6.26 -39.58 -9.77
N GLY A 34 5.64 -38.56 -10.38
CA GLY A 34 4.97 -37.47 -9.68
C GLY A 34 5.71 -36.14 -9.80
N VAL A 35 5.04 -35.08 -9.36
CA VAL A 35 5.54 -33.70 -9.42
C VAL A 35 5.66 -33.10 -8.03
N ILE A 36 6.51 -32.09 -7.89
CA ILE A 36 6.70 -31.39 -6.61
C ILE A 36 6.84 -29.88 -6.81
N CYS A 37 6.29 -29.08 -5.89
CA CYS A 37 6.63 -27.66 -5.81
C CYS A 37 6.65 -27.17 -4.36
N SER A 38 7.18 -25.97 -4.14
CA SER A 38 7.03 -25.25 -2.87
C SER A 38 6.27 -23.94 -3.07
N SER A 39 5.11 -23.85 -2.41
CA SER A 39 4.25 -22.67 -2.39
C SER A 39 3.15 -22.85 -1.34
N ALA A 40 2.75 -21.77 -0.67
CA ALA A 40 1.62 -21.74 0.26
C ALA A 40 0.46 -20.91 -0.29
N GLY A 41 0.33 -20.78 -1.62
CA GLY A 41 -0.69 -19.94 -2.24
C GLY A 41 -1.05 -20.37 -3.65
N ASN A 42 -1.32 -19.39 -4.51
CA ASN A 42 -1.81 -19.53 -5.88
C ASN A 42 -1.09 -20.60 -6.71
N HIS A 43 0.24 -20.66 -6.67
CA HIS A 43 1.00 -21.68 -7.41
C HIS A 43 0.73 -23.11 -6.93
N ALA A 44 0.64 -23.33 -5.61
CA ALA A 44 0.33 -24.65 -5.06
C ALA A 44 -1.04 -25.16 -5.51
N GLN A 45 -2.04 -24.29 -5.52
CA GLN A 45 -3.38 -24.65 -5.97
C GLN A 45 -3.40 -24.95 -7.48
N GLY A 46 -2.69 -24.16 -8.28
CA GLY A 46 -2.51 -24.40 -9.72
C GLY A 46 -1.84 -25.75 -10.04
N VAL A 47 -0.78 -26.12 -9.30
CA VAL A 47 -0.10 -27.42 -9.46
C VAL A 47 -1.00 -28.57 -9.01
N ALA A 48 -1.66 -28.45 -7.85
CA ALA A 48 -2.54 -29.48 -7.34
C ALA A 48 -3.72 -29.77 -8.29
N LEU A 49 -4.38 -28.72 -8.79
CA LEU A 49 -5.47 -28.86 -9.76
C LEU A 49 -4.98 -29.46 -11.09
N SER A 50 -3.78 -29.08 -11.54
CA SER A 50 -3.17 -29.63 -12.75
C SER A 50 -2.86 -31.13 -12.59
N ALA A 51 -2.35 -31.53 -11.43
CA ALA A 51 -2.05 -32.91 -11.11
C ALA A 51 -3.31 -33.77 -11.06
N GLN A 52 -4.36 -33.27 -10.40
CA GLN A 52 -5.67 -33.92 -10.38
C GLN A 52 -6.21 -34.14 -11.80
N ARG A 53 -6.08 -33.14 -12.68
CA ARG A 53 -6.55 -33.23 -14.07
C ARG A 53 -5.75 -34.20 -14.92
N LEU A 54 -4.44 -34.29 -14.69
CA LEU A 54 -3.54 -35.20 -15.43
C LEU A 54 -3.45 -36.60 -14.82
N GLY A 55 -4.06 -36.81 -13.64
CA GLY A 55 -4.04 -38.09 -12.96
C GLY A 55 -2.66 -38.46 -12.39
N CYS A 56 -1.83 -37.47 -12.05
CA CYS A 56 -0.51 -37.70 -11.46
C CYS A 56 -0.47 -37.31 -9.98
N HIS A 57 0.51 -37.85 -9.26
CA HIS A 57 0.77 -37.48 -7.87
C HIS A 57 1.45 -36.10 -7.80
N ALA A 58 1.04 -35.27 -6.84
CA ALA A 58 1.66 -33.97 -6.57
C ALA A 58 2.00 -33.81 -5.09
N VAL A 59 3.26 -33.47 -4.81
CA VAL A 59 3.76 -33.12 -3.49
C VAL A 59 3.92 -31.60 -3.39
N ILE A 60 3.32 -30.99 -2.37
CA ILE A 60 3.36 -29.54 -2.16
C ILE A 60 4.00 -29.26 -0.81
N VAL A 61 5.19 -28.65 -0.85
CA VAL A 61 5.94 -28.33 0.36
C VAL A 61 5.63 -26.91 0.81
N MET A 62 5.19 -26.76 2.05
CA MET A 62 4.87 -25.47 2.67
C MET A 62 5.60 -25.31 4.01
N PRO A 63 5.87 -24.08 4.47
CA PRO A 63 6.36 -23.85 5.83
C PRO A 63 5.40 -24.38 6.90
N VAL A 64 5.92 -24.81 8.05
CA VAL A 64 5.09 -25.26 9.19
C VAL A 64 4.20 -24.15 9.76
N THR A 65 4.58 -22.90 9.51
CA THR A 65 3.85 -21.68 9.88
C THR A 65 2.68 -21.36 8.95
N THR A 66 2.48 -22.15 7.89
CA THR A 66 1.39 -21.93 6.93
C THR A 66 0.02 -22.11 7.60
N PRO A 67 -0.89 -21.12 7.49
CA PRO A 67 -2.25 -21.24 8.02
C PRO A 67 -2.99 -22.49 7.54
N GLU A 68 -3.74 -23.12 8.45
CA GLU A 68 -4.42 -24.40 8.20
C GLU A 68 -5.37 -24.38 7.01
N ASN A 69 -6.09 -23.28 6.83
CA ASN A 69 -7.00 -23.09 5.71
C ASN A 69 -6.29 -23.18 4.34
N LYS A 70 -5.04 -22.70 4.24
CA LYS A 70 -4.28 -22.67 2.98
C LYS A 70 -3.77 -24.05 2.57
N TRP A 71 -3.19 -24.81 3.50
CA TRP A 71 -2.70 -26.13 3.14
C TRP A 71 -3.84 -27.16 3.02
N ARG A 72 -4.92 -27.02 3.79
CA ARG A 72 -6.12 -27.85 3.60
C ARG A 72 -6.83 -27.60 2.26
N SER A 73 -6.78 -26.39 1.69
CA SER A 73 -7.37 -26.16 0.35
C SER A 73 -6.64 -26.98 -0.71
N VAL A 74 -5.31 -27.07 -0.60
CA VAL A 74 -4.46 -27.87 -1.49
C VAL A 74 -4.68 -29.37 -1.30
N GLU A 75 -4.82 -29.86 -0.06
CA GLU A 75 -5.16 -31.27 0.18
C GLU A 75 -6.52 -31.65 -0.42
N LYS A 76 -7.52 -30.76 -0.36
CA LYS A 76 -8.84 -30.98 -0.98
C LYS A 76 -8.77 -31.15 -2.49
N LEU A 77 -7.73 -30.61 -3.14
CA LEU A 77 -7.47 -30.80 -4.57
C LEU A 77 -6.76 -32.14 -4.87
N GLY A 78 -6.43 -32.94 -3.85
CA GLY A 78 -5.85 -34.28 -3.98
C GLY A 78 -4.33 -34.31 -3.97
N ALA A 79 -3.66 -33.19 -3.64
CA ALA A 79 -2.21 -33.16 -3.49
C ALA A 79 -1.78 -33.59 -2.08
N THR A 80 -0.57 -34.15 -1.98
CA THR A 80 0.08 -34.45 -0.69
C THR A 80 0.81 -33.20 -0.20
N VAL A 81 0.41 -32.71 0.97
CA VAL A 81 1.07 -31.57 1.60
C VAL A 81 2.18 -32.05 2.53
N VAL A 82 3.35 -31.43 2.44
CA VAL A 82 4.46 -31.62 3.38
C VAL A 82 4.78 -30.31 4.07
N LEU A 83 4.57 -30.24 5.38
CA LEU A 83 4.90 -29.08 6.19
C LEU A 83 6.36 -29.17 6.67
N LYS A 84 7.23 -28.30 6.17
CA LYS A 84 8.65 -28.31 6.49
C LYS A 84 9.28 -26.91 6.45
N GLY A 85 10.11 -26.63 7.45
CA GLY A 85 10.83 -25.36 7.58
C GLY A 85 9.96 -24.25 8.18
N ASP A 86 10.61 -23.26 8.77
CA ASP A 86 9.93 -22.12 9.39
C ASP A 86 9.71 -20.97 8.40
N SER A 87 10.36 -21.03 7.24
CA SER A 87 10.35 -20.02 6.18
C SER A 87 10.10 -20.63 4.80
N TYR A 88 9.67 -19.79 3.84
CA TYR A 88 9.52 -20.20 2.44
C TYR A 88 10.84 -20.72 1.85
N ASP A 89 11.96 -20.06 2.16
CA ASP A 89 13.28 -20.43 1.63
C ASP A 89 13.71 -21.84 2.13
N GLU A 90 13.40 -22.19 3.38
CA GLU A 90 13.61 -23.54 3.92
C GLU A 90 12.69 -24.58 3.27
N ALA A 91 11.40 -24.27 3.15
CA ALA A 91 10.43 -25.15 2.49
C ALA A 91 10.83 -25.43 1.03
N GLN A 92 11.29 -24.40 0.31
CA GLN A 92 11.76 -24.54 -1.07
C GLN A 92 13.04 -25.37 -1.15
N SER A 93 13.98 -25.16 -0.24
CA SER A 93 15.24 -25.92 -0.18
C SER A 93 14.96 -27.40 0.07
N TYR A 94 14.03 -27.70 0.99
CA TYR A 94 13.59 -29.07 1.24
C TYR A 94 12.85 -29.68 0.03
N ALA A 95 11.99 -28.92 -0.64
CA ALA A 95 11.30 -29.39 -1.85
C ALA A 95 12.28 -29.78 -2.97
N LYS A 96 13.38 -29.03 -3.14
CA LYS A 96 14.42 -29.36 -4.11
C LYS A 96 15.18 -30.63 -3.72
N LEU A 97 15.51 -30.79 -2.44
CA LEU A 97 16.14 -32.02 -1.94
C LEU A 97 15.24 -33.24 -2.17
N LEU A 98 13.97 -33.15 -1.75
CA LEU A 98 13.00 -34.24 -1.91
C LEU A 98 12.73 -34.57 -3.39
N CYS A 99 12.75 -33.55 -4.25
CA CYS A 99 12.65 -33.72 -5.70
C CYS A 99 13.75 -34.64 -6.24
N GLU A 100 15.00 -34.45 -5.78
CA GLU A 100 16.15 -35.27 -6.20
C GLU A 100 16.11 -36.66 -5.57
N GLU A 101 15.75 -36.78 -4.28
CA GLU A 101 15.71 -38.05 -3.55
C GLU A 101 14.63 -39.00 -4.05
N GLU A 102 13.44 -38.48 -4.39
CA GLU A 102 12.29 -39.28 -4.82
C GLU A 102 12.11 -39.32 -6.35
N GLY A 103 12.96 -38.61 -7.11
CA GLY A 103 12.87 -38.58 -8.57
C GLY A 103 11.60 -37.88 -9.10
N LEU A 104 11.06 -36.95 -8.32
CA LEU A 104 9.89 -36.14 -8.69
C LEU A 104 10.32 -35.06 -9.70
N THR A 105 9.35 -34.51 -10.44
CA THR A 105 9.62 -33.35 -11.31
C THR A 105 9.26 -32.04 -10.60
N PHE A 106 10.23 -31.15 -10.42
CA PHE A 106 9.99 -29.84 -9.81
C PHE A 106 9.21 -28.92 -10.77
N ILE A 107 8.10 -28.35 -10.29
CA ILE A 107 7.28 -27.39 -11.04
C ILE A 107 7.55 -25.98 -10.51
N PRO A 108 8.37 -25.16 -11.20
CA PRO A 108 8.69 -23.81 -10.77
C PRO A 108 7.45 -22.89 -10.81
N PRO A 109 7.43 -21.78 -10.06
CA PRO A 109 6.30 -20.85 -10.09
C PRO A 109 6.26 -19.93 -11.33
N PHE A 110 7.40 -19.69 -11.98
CA PHE A 110 7.49 -18.77 -13.12
C PHE A 110 8.66 -19.04 -14.07
N ASP A 111 9.82 -19.46 -13.55
CA ASP A 111 11.08 -19.48 -14.30
C ASP A 111 11.26 -20.74 -15.17
N HIS A 112 10.37 -20.94 -16.13
CA HIS A 112 10.42 -22.06 -17.06
C HIS A 112 9.75 -21.71 -18.40
N PRO A 113 10.33 -22.04 -19.57
CA PRO A 113 9.77 -21.69 -20.87
C PRO A 113 8.33 -22.14 -21.07
N ASP A 114 7.98 -23.36 -20.64
CA ASP A 114 6.60 -23.85 -20.75
C ASP A 114 5.63 -23.15 -19.79
N ILE A 115 6.09 -22.70 -18.63
CA ILE A 115 5.24 -21.93 -17.73
C ILE A 115 4.97 -20.57 -18.36
N ILE A 116 6.01 -19.89 -18.84
CA ILE A 116 5.94 -18.61 -19.55
C ILE A 116 4.99 -18.72 -20.75
N ALA A 117 5.12 -19.76 -21.57
CA ALA A 117 4.24 -20.00 -22.70
C ALA A 117 2.78 -20.22 -22.28
N GLY A 118 2.55 -20.95 -21.18
CA GLY A 118 1.22 -21.14 -20.61
C GLY A 118 0.59 -19.81 -20.19
N GLN A 119 1.35 -18.95 -19.51
CA GLN A 119 0.86 -17.62 -19.13
C GLN A 119 0.60 -16.72 -20.35
N GLY A 120 1.38 -16.86 -21.42
CA GLY A 120 1.18 -16.12 -22.68
C GLY A 120 -0.18 -16.35 -23.35
N THR A 121 -0.90 -17.43 -22.99
CA THR A 121 -2.28 -17.64 -23.46
C THR A 121 -3.24 -16.52 -23.00
N VAL A 122 -2.93 -15.82 -21.90
CA VAL A 122 -3.67 -14.63 -21.48
C VAL A 122 -3.57 -13.52 -22.53
N GLY A 123 -2.36 -13.28 -23.06
CA GLY A 123 -2.12 -12.29 -24.13
C GLY A 123 -2.87 -12.65 -25.42
N MET A 124 -2.89 -13.95 -25.77
CA MET A 124 -3.68 -14.46 -26.89
C MET A 124 -5.18 -14.18 -26.72
N GLU A 125 -5.72 -14.40 -25.52
CA GLU A 125 -7.12 -14.13 -25.25
C GLU A 125 -7.44 -12.64 -25.30
N ILE A 126 -6.59 -11.77 -24.73
CA ILE A 126 -6.78 -10.31 -24.76
C ILE A 126 -6.88 -9.82 -26.21
N VAL A 127 -5.92 -10.18 -27.06
CA VAL A 127 -5.88 -9.76 -28.48
C VAL A 127 -7.07 -10.33 -29.25
N ARG A 128 -7.55 -11.53 -28.90
CA ARG A 128 -8.74 -12.12 -29.55
C ARG A 128 -10.04 -11.44 -29.12
N GLN A 129 -10.12 -11.02 -27.85
CA GLN A 129 -11.32 -10.46 -27.24
C GLN A 129 -11.51 -8.98 -27.56
N LEU A 130 -10.42 -8.21 -27.66
CA LEU A 130 -10.46 -6.79 -27.99
C LEU A 130 -10.21 -6.57 -29.48
N GLN A 131 -11.26 -6.17 -30.19
CA GLN A 131 -11.16 -5.75 -31.59
C GLN A 131 -11.07 -4.22 -31.64
N GLY A 132 -9.87 -3.69 -31.81
CA GLY A 132 -9.64 -2.25 -31.87
C GLY A 132 -8.22 -1.84 -31.47
N PRO A 133 -7.90 -0.53 -31.54
CA PRO A 133 -6.63 -0.02 -31.06
C PRO A 133 -6.51 -0.25 -29.55
N LEU A 134 -5.38 -0.79 -29.11
CA LEU A 134 -5.06 -1.04 -27.71
C LEU A 134 -3.78 -0.29 -27.36
N HIS A 135 -3.86 0.64 -26.41
CA HIS A 135 -2.72 1.46 -26.02
C HIS A 135 -1.72 0.70 -25.15
N ALA A 136 -2.22 0.03 -24.10
CA ALA A 136 -1.36 -0.66 -23.14
C ALA A 136 -2.06 -1.83 -22.42
N ILE A 137 -1.27 -2.83 -22.06
CA ILE A 137 -1.63 -3.93 -21.15
C ILE A 137 -0.76 -3.80 -19.90
N PHE A 138 -1.41 -3.67 -18.74
CA PHE A 138 -0.79 -3.61 -17.42
C PHE A 138 -0.79 -5.00 -16.80
N VAL A 139 0.39 -5.46 -16.39
CA VAL A 139 0.61 -6.82 -15.90
C VAL A 139 1.29 -6.78 -14.53
N PRO A 140 0.75 -7.47 -13.50
CA PRO A 140 1.43 -7.53 -12.21
C PRO A 140 2.71 -8.37 -12.35
N VAL A 141 3.79 -7.91 -11.71
CA VAL A 141 5.11 -8.56 -11.82
C VAL A 141 5.60 -9.01 -10.45
N GLY A 142 5.75 -10.33 -10.30
CA GLY A 142 6.58 -10.95 -9.27
C GLY A 142 7.86 -11.50 -9.90
N GLY A 143 7.91 -12.81 -10.14
CA GLY A 143 9.05 -13.43 -10.82
C GLY A 143 9.12 -13.19 -12.34
N GLY A 144 8.09 -12.58 -12.93
CA GLY A 144 8.06 -12.18 -14.34
C GLY A 144 7.41 -13.17 -15.31
N GLY A 145 6.91 -14.33 -14.86
CA GLY A 145 6.37 -15.37 -15.74
C GLY A 145 5.15 -14.92 -16.56
N LEU A 146 4.22 -14.21 -15.93
CA LEU A 146 3.00 -13.70 -16.58
C LEU A 146 3.33 -12.64 -17.62
N ILE A 147 4.08 -11.60 -17.24
CA ILE A 147 4.44 -10.51 -18.14
C ILE A 147 5.31 -10.99 -19.30
N ALA A 148 6.29 -11.87 -19.05
CA ALA A 148 7.14 -12.40 -20.10
C ALA A 148 6.32 -13.18 -21.15
N GLY A 149 5.36 -14.01 -20.69
CA GLY A 149 4.50 -14.78 -21.59
C GLY A 149 3.60 -13.89 -22.43
N ILE A 150 2.94 -12.92 -21.79
CA ILE A 150 2.06 -11.96 -22.47
C ILE A 150 2.86 -11.10 -23.45
N ALA A 151 4.01 -10.56 -23.03
CA ALA A 151 4.84 -9.71 -23.86
C ALA A 151 5.34 -10.45 -25.10
N ALA A 152 5.86 -11.67 -24.93
CA ALA A 152 6.37 -12.48 -26.05
C ALA A 152 5.30 -12.77 -27.11
N TYR A 153 4.05 -13.01 -26.69
CA TYR A 153 2.94 -13.20 -27.64
C TYR A 153 2.49 -11.88 -28.26
N VAL A 154 2.16 -10.88 -27.43
CA VAL A 154 1.55 -9.62 -27.88
C VAL A 154 2.52 -8.85 -28.77
N LYS A 155 3.80 -8.74 -28.42
CA LYS A 155 4.78 -8.03 -29.27
C LYS A 155 4.97 -8.68 -30.65
N ARG A 156 4.61 -9.95 -30.81
CA ARG A 156 4.68 -10.66 -32.09
C ARG A 156 3.45 -10.44 -32.96
N VAL A 157 2.29 -10.15 -32.37
CA VAL A 157 1.01 -10.00 -33.08
C VAL A 157 0.61 -8.52 -33.23
N CYS A 158 0.82 -7.72 -32.18
CA CYS A 158 0.52 -6.30 -32.07
C CYS A 158 1.71 -5.56 -31.42
N PRO A 159 2.84 -5.38 -32.14
CA PRO A 159 4.08 -4.80 -31.60
C PRO A 159 3.92 -3.37 -31.04
N GLU A 160 2.93 -2.63 -31.52
CA GLU A 160 2.56 -1.27 -31.10
C GLU A 160 1.95 -1.20 -29.70
N VAL A 161 1.36 -2.30 -29.21
CA VAL A 161 0.75 -2.36 -27.88
C VAL A 161 1.84 -2.28 -26.83
N LYS A 162 1.69 -1.36 -25.87
CA LYS A 162 2.63 -1.25 -24.74
C LYS A 162 2.37 -2.36 -23.73
N ILE A 163 3.41 -3.04 -23.30
CA ILE A 163 3.38 -3.99 -22.19
C ILE A 163 4.05 -3.31 -21.01
N ILE A 164 3.26 -3.03 -19.97
CA ILE A 164 3.71 -2.29 -18.80
C ILE A 164 3.61 -3.20 -17.58
N GLY A 165 4.76 -3.46 -16.95
CA GLY A 165 4.79 -4.16 -15.67
C GLY A 165 4.32 -3.26 -14.53
N VAL A 166 3.74 -3.85 -13.51
CA VAL A 166 3.39 -3.15 -12.27
C VAL A 166 3.95 -3.90 -11.09
N GLU A 167 4.71 -3.21 -10.24
CA GLU A 167 5.32 -3.75 -9.03
C GLU A 167 4.97 -2.89 -7.80
N PRO A 168 4.85 -3.46 -6.60
CA PRO A 168 4.84 -2.69 -5.37
C PRO A 168 6.17 -1.95 -5.19
N SER A 169 6.12 -0.76 -4.61
CA SER A 169 7.32 0.05 -4.35
C SER A 169 8.32 -0.63 -3.42
N ASP A 170 7.85 -1.56 -2.58
CA ASP A 170 8.63 -2.36 -1.62
C ASP A 170 8.89 -3.81 -2.10
N ALA A 171 8.58 -4.13 -3.35
CA ALA A 171 8.81 -5.43 -3.99
C ALA A 171 9.08 -5.28 -5.51
N ASN A 172 10.07 -4.46 -5.87
CA ASN A 172 10.32 -3.98 -7.23
C ASN A 172 11.55 -4.61 -7.91
N ALA A 173 11.70 -5.93 -7.79
CA ALA A 173 12.88 -6.66 -8.24
C ALA A 173 13.08 -6.57 -9.77
N MET A 174 12.02 -6.59 -10.56
CA MET A 174 12.12 -6.49 -12.03
C MET A 174 12.49 -5.08 -12.45
N ALA A 175 11.90 -4.04 -11.86
CA ALA A 175 12.23 -2.65 -12.17
C ALA A 175 13.71 -2.35 -11.92
N LEU A 176 14.24 -2.75 -10.77
CA LEU A 176 15.67 -2.61 -10.47
C LEU A 176 16.54 -3.45 -11.39
N SER A 177 16.11 -4.68 -11.71
CA SER A 177 16.88 -5.54 -12.62
C SER A 177 16.96 -4.95 -14.04
N LEU A 178 15.86 -4.42 -14.56
CA LEU A 178 15.81 -3.76 -15.86
C LEU A 178 16.65 -2.48 -15.85
N PHE A 179 16.54 -1.67 -14.80
CA PHE A 179 17.32 -0.44 -14.64
C PHE A 179 18.83 -0.71 -14.63
N HIS A 180 19.28 -1.76 -13.93
CA HIS A 180 20.69 -2.14 -13.87
C HIS A 180 21.16 -3.00 -15.05
N GLY A 181 20.26 -3.45 -15.92
CA GLY A 181 20.58 -4.36 -17.03
C GLY A 181 21.02 -5.76 -16.59
N GLN A 182 20.84 -6.12 -15.33
CA GLN A 182 21.19 -7.42 -14.76
C GLN A 182 20.23 -7.76 -13.60
N ARG A 183 20.03 -9.06 -13.33
CA ARG A 183 19.15 -9.50 -12.23
C ARG A 183 19.70 -9.06 -10.88
N VAL A 184 18.87 -8.33 -10.13
CA VAL A 184 19.17 -7.85 -8.77
C VAL A 184 18.43 -8.72 -7.75
N MET A 185 19.07 -8.95 -6.60
CA MET A 185 18.44 -9.59 -5.45
C MET A 185 18.09 -8.51 -4.42
N LEU A 186 16.82 -8.42 -4.02
CA LEU A 186 16.36 -7.53 -2.96
C LEU A 186 16.79 -8.06 -1.58
N GLU A 187 17.25 -7.16 -0.72
CA GLU A 187 17.56 -7.48 0.69
C GLU A 187 16.28 -7.69 1.51
N HIS A 188 15.28 -6.85 1.28
CA HIS A 188 14.00 -6.84 1.98
C HIS A 188 12.85 -6.73 0.98
N ILE A 189 11.69 -7.30 1.34
CA ILE A 189 10.47 -7.25 0.53
C ILE A 189 9.27 -7.03 1.44
N GLY A 190 8.36 -6.15 1.00
CA GLY A 190 7.04 -6.03 1.58
C GLY A 190 6.18 -7.29 1.40
N GLY A 191 5.46 -7.67 2.44
CA GLY A 191 4.59 -8.86 2.43
C GLY A 191 3.13 -8.59 2.06
N PHE A 192 2.74 -7.37 1.73
CA PHE A 192 1.33 -7.02 1.51
C PHE A 192 0.77 -7.67 0.23
N ALA A 193 1.50 -7.56 -0.89
CA ALA A 193 1.18 -8.24 -2.14
C ALA A 193 2.04 -9.51 -2.25
N ASP A 194 1.67 -10.53 -1.47
CA ASP A 194 2.43 -11.78 -1.29
C ASP A 194 2.69 -12.55 -2.60
N GLY A 195 1.74 -12.54 -3.53
CA GLY A 195 1.87 -13.15 -4.86
C GLY A 195 2.96 -12.53 -5.77
N VAL A 196 3.38 -11.30 -5.49
CA VAL A 196 4.46 -10.59 -6.22
C VAL A 196 5.71 -10.34 -5.37
N ALA A 197 5.72 -10.77 -4.11
CA ALA A 197 6.83 -10.59 -3.18
C ALA A 197 8.03 -11.50 -3.52
N VAL A 198 8.79 -11.16 -4.56
CA VAL A 198 9.88 -11.98 -5.11
C VAL A 198 11.25 -11.29 -4.97
N LYS A 199 12.23 -11.96 -4.36
CA LYS A 199 13.60 -11.42 -4.11
C LYS A 199 14.41 -11.27 -5.37
N VAL A 200 14.29 -12.22 -6.29
CA VAL A 200 15.07 -12.27 -7.52
C VAL A 200 14.19 -12.75 -8.65
N VAL A 201 14.21 -12.01 -9.76
CA VAL A 201 13.46 -12.36 -10.96
C VAL A 201 14.03 -13.60 -11.66
N GLY A 202 13.21 -14.22 -12.50
CA GLY A 202 13.58 -15.42 -13.24
C GLY A 202 14.76 -15.21 -14.19
N LYS A 203 15.54 -16.28 -14.39
CA LYS A 203 16.61 -16.34 -15.39
C LYS A 203 16.06 -16.29 -16.81
N GLU A 204 14.93 -16.96 -17.05
CA GLU A 204 14.27 -17.05 -18.34
C GLU A 204 13.34 -15.85 -18.58
N THR A 205 12.73 -15.33 -17.51
CA THR A 205 11.78 -14.22 -17.61
C THR A 205 12.48 -12.88 -17.82
N PHE A 206 13.65 -12.66 -17.22
CA PHE A 206 14.37 -11.39 -17.28
C PHE A 206 14.78 -10.98 -18.70
N PRO A 207 15.44 -11.83 -19.52
CA PRO A 207 15.78 -11.47 -20.90
C PRO A 207 14.55 -11.12 -21.74
N LEU A 208 13.45 -11.86 -21.58
CA LEU A 208 12.19 -11.56 -22.27
C LEU A 208 11.62 -10.21 -21.85
N CYS A 209 11.76 -9.84 -20.57
CA CYS A 209 11.34 -8.53 -20.11
C CYS A 209 12.24 -7.42 -20.67
N GLN A 210 13.55 -7.64 -20.79
CA GLN A 210 14.47 -6.68 -21.42
C GLN A 210 14.11 -6.44 -22.89
N ASP A 211 13.72 -7.48 -23.61
CA ASP A 211 13.44 -7.40 -25.05
C ASP A 211 12.04 -6.84 -25.37
N PHE A 212 11.03 -7.14 -24.53
CA PHE A 212 9.62 -6.96 -24.91
C PHE A 212 8.79 -6.04 -24.00
N VAL A 213 9.26 -5.67 -22.80
CA VAL A 213 8.50 -4.83 -21.86
C VAL A 213 8.86 -3.36 -22.05
N ASP A 214 7.85 -2.50 -22.21
CA ASP A 214 8.03 -1.08 -22.50
C ASP A 214 8.33 -0.23 -21.25
N GLY A 215 8.07 -0.76 -20.06
CA GLY A 215 8.39 -0.11 -18.79
C GLY A 215 7.71 -0.76 -17.60
N ILE A 216 8.03 -0.27 -16.40
CA ILE A 216 7.41 -0.70 -15.15
C ILE A 216 6.88 0.53 -14.39
N VAL A 217 5.67 0.41 -13.86
CA VAL A 217 5.06 1.35 -12.93
C VAL A 217 5.18 0.80 -11.52
N LEU A 218 5.61 1.66 -10.58
CA LEU A 218 5.61 1.33 -9.17
C LEU A 218 4.38 1.92 -8.50
N VAL A 219 3.74 1.16 -7.61
CA VAL A 219 2.59 1.63 -6.84
C VAL A 219 2.81 1.46 -5.35
N SER A 220 2.13 2.28 -4.55
CA SER A 220 2.14 2.17 -3.09
C SER A 220 1.10 1.16 -2.62
N GLN A 221 1.23 0.73 -1.37
CA GLN A 221 0.23 -0.08 -0.69
C GLN A 221 -1.16 0.59 -0.69
N ASP A 222 -1.21 1.89 -0.42
CA ASP A 222 -2.45 2.68 -0.41
C ASP A 222 -3.16 2.66 -1.78
N ALA A 223 -2.40 2.73 -2.88
CA ALA A 223 -2.95 2.66 -4.23
C ALA A 223 -3.54 1.27 -4.52
N ILE A 224 -2.89 0.19 -4.07
CA ILE A 224 -3.42 -1.17 -4.20
C ILE A 224 -4.74 -1.29 -3.42
N CYS A 225 -4.81 -0.76 -2.19
CA CYS A 225 -6.02 -0.77 -1.38
C CYS A 225 -7.17 0.01 -2.03
N ALA A 226 -6.87 1.19 -2.58
CA ALA A 226 -7.84 2.00 -3.33
C ALA A 226 -8.43 1.20 -4.50
N SER A 227 -7.60 0.54 -5.31
CA SER A 227 -8.10 -0.24 -6.45
C SER A 227 -8.87 -1.51 -6.04
N ILE A 228 -8.53 -2.17 -4.91
CA ILE A 228 -9.37 -3.25 -4.36
C ILE A 228 -10.76 -2.71 -4.02
N LYS A 229 -10.81 -1.54 -3.38
CA LYS A 229 -12.05 -0.88 -3.00
C LYS A 229 -12.86 -0.47 -4.23
N ASP A 230 -12.25 0.14 -5.23
CA ASP A 230 -12.91 0.55 -6.48
C ASP A 230 -13.56 -0.68 -7.16
N MET A 231 -12.82 -1.80 -7.26
CA MET A 231 -13.36 -3.05 -7.82
C MET A 231 -14.55 -3.61 -7.02
N PHE A 232 -14.53 -3.46 -5.69
CA PHE A 232 -15.65 -3.83 -4.84
C PHE A 232 -16.84 -2.89 -4.99
N GLU A 233 -16.60 -1.59 -5.08
CA GLU A 233 -17.63 -0.54 -5.20
C GLU A 233 -18.33 -0.57 -6.56
N GLU A 234 -17.61 -0.92 -7.64
CA GLU A 234 -18.17 -1.02 -8.99
C GLU A 234 -18.81 -2.39 -9.27
N ASN A 235 -18.11 -3.48 -8.94
CA ASN A 235 -18.50 -4.82 -9.40
C ASN A 235 -18.79 -5.82 -8.28
N ARG A 236 -18.67 -5.41 -7.00
CA ARG A 236 -18.84 -6.28 -5.81
C ARG A 236 -17.91 -7.49 -5.80
N ASN A 237 -16.77 -7.38 -6.50
CA ASN A 237 -15.74 -8.42 -6.51
C ASN A 237 -14.59 -8.00 -5.60
N ILE A 238 -14.04 -8.96 -4.87
CA ILE A 238 -12.88 -8.75 -4.00
C ILE A 238 -11.66 -9.33 -4.69
N LEU A 239 -10.64 -8.50 -4.91
CA LEU A 239 -9.34 -8.93 -5.41
C LEU A 239 -8.37 -9.11 -4.24
N GLU A 240 -7.39 -9.98 -4.41
CA GLU A 240 -6.22 -10.01 -3.54
C GLU A 240 -5.29 -8.83 -3.89
N PRO A 241 -4.35 -8.42 -3.01
CA PRO A 241 -3.48 -7.27 -3.29
C PRO A 241 -2.67 -7.40 -4.58
N SER A 242 -2.13 -8.60 -4.85
CA SER A 242 -1.44 -8.88 -6.12
C SER A 242 -2.37 -8.82 -7.33
N GLY A 243 -3.65 -9.18 -7.14
CA GLY A 243 -4.69 -9.14 -8.17
C GLY A 243 -5.14 -7.71 -8.51
N ALA A 244 -5.14 -6.79 -7.55
CA ALA A 244 -5.46 -5.38 -7.80
C ALA A 244 -4.27 -4.56 -8.32
N LEU A 245 -3.06 -5.10 -8.27
CA LEU A 245 -1.82 -4.37 -8.55
C LEU A 245 -1.80 -3.73 -9.95
N ALA A 246 -2.17 -4.48 -10.99
CA ALA A 246 -2.18 -3.93 -12.35
C ALA A 246 -3.26 -2.87 -12.56
N LEU A 247 -4.38 -2.95 -11.84
CA LEU A 247 -5.43 -1.93 -11.87
C LEU A 247 -4.90 -0.61 -11.27
N ALA A 248 -4.27 -0.68 -10.10
CA ALA A 248 -3.62 0.48 -9.47
C ALA A 248 -2.56 1.12 -10.38
N GLY A 249 -1.75 0.30 -11.05
CA GLY A 249 -0.75 0.78 -12.01
C GLY A 249 -1.37 1.44 -13.24
N ALA A 250 -2.45 0.86 -13.78
CA ALA A 250 -3.18 1.42 -14.92
C ALA A 250 -3.80 2.78 -14.58
N GLU A 251 -4.45 2.90 -13.42
CA GLU A 251 -5.05 4.14 -12.93
C GLU A 251 -3.99 5.23 -12.73
N ALA A 252 -2.89 4.90 -12.04
CA ALA A 252 -1.78 5.82 -11.83
C ALA A 252 -1.16 6.29 -13.15
N TYR A 253 -0.94 5.37 -14.09
CA TYR A 253 -0.41 5.68 -15.42
C TYR A 253 -1.35 6.60 -16.20
N CYS A 254 -2.64 6.26 -16.26
CA CYS A 254 -3.64 7.05 -16.99
C CYS A 254 -3.75 8.48 -16.44
N LYS A 255 -3.71 8.63 -15.11
CA LYS A 255 -3.75 9.93 -14.45
C LYS A 255 -2.48 10.73 -14.69
N TYR A 256 -1.30 10.10 -14.58
CA TYR A 256 -0.01 10.77 -14.76
C TYR A 256 0.17 11.34 -16.17
N TYR A 257 -0.15 10.54 -17.19
CA TYR A 257 -0.01 10.95 -18.59
C TYR A 257 -1.26 11.65 -19.15
N GLY A 258 -2.33 11.80 -18.36
CA GLY A 258 -3.56 12.47 -18.77
C GLY A 258 -4.26 11.80 -19.96
N LEU A 259 -4.24 10.46 -20.04
CA LEU A 259 -4.83 9.72 -21.16
C LEU A 259 -6.33 9.96 -21.28
N LYS A 260 -6.81 10.12 -22.52
CA LYS A 260 -8.22 10.28 -22.85
C LYS A 260 -8.52 9.57 -24.17
N GLY A 261 -9.63 8.85 -24.23
CA GLY A 261 -10.10 8.16 -25.44
C GLY A 261 -9.29 6.91 -25.84
N GLU A 262 -8.31 6.53 -25.04
CA GLU A 262 -7.48 5.34 -25.28
C GLU A 262 -8.06 4.11 -24.56
N THR A 263 -7.89 2.94 -25.18
CA THR A 263 -8.24 1.65 -24.58
C THR A 263 -7.02 1.05 -23.88
N VAL A 264 -7.20 0.62 -22.64
CA VAL A 264 -6.16 -0.03 -21.83
C VAL A 264 -6.70 -1.28 -21.14
N VAL A 265 -5.82 -2.25 -20.84
CA VAL A 265 -6.19 -3.49 -20.15
C VAL A 265 -5.39 -3.62 -18.87
N ALA A 266 -6.06 -3.89 -17.74
CA ALA A 266 -5.42 -4.31 -16.50
C ALA A 266 -5.74 -5.78 -16.21
N ILE A 267 -4.77 -6.56 -15.73
CA ILE A 267 -4.98 -7.97 -15.37
C ILE A 267 -5.32 -8.09 -13.89
N SER A 268 -6.50 -8.64 -13.58
CA SER A 268 -6.81 -9.07 -12.22
C SER A 268 -6.35 -10.52 -12.02
N SER A 269 -5.13 -10.67 -11.49
CA SER A 269 -4.41 -11.95 -11.50
C SER A 269 -4.86 -12.97 -10.46
N GLY A 270 -5.64 -12.58 -9.45
CA GLY A 270 -6.05 -13.46 -8.37
C GLY A 270 -6.99 -12.79 -7.36
N ALA A 271 -7.64 -13.61 -6.53
CA ALA A 271 -8.58 -13.21 -5.50
C ALA A 271 -8.45 -14.03 -4.19
N ASN A 272 -7.33 -14.71 -3.98
CA ASN A 272 -7.09 -15.62 -2.86
C ASN A 272 -6.49 -14.87 -1.66
N MET A 273 -7.30 -14.04 -1.02
CA MET A 273 -6.93 -13.28 0.17
C MET A 273 -7.64 -13.80 1.44
N ASN A 274 -6.96 -13.77 2.60
CA ASN A 274 -7.64 -14.02 3.87
C ASN A 274 -8.63 -12.87 4.16
N PHE A 275 -9.86 -13.18 4.55
CA PHE A 275 -10.89 -12.20 4.88
C PHE A 275 -10.43 -11.15 5.88
N ASP A 276 -9.63 -11.53 6.89
CA ASP A 276 -9.08 -10.59 7.88
C ASP A 276 -8.21 -9.49 7.26
N THR A 277 -7.60 -9.76 6.10
CA THR A 277 -6.78 -8.78 5.36
C THR A 277 -7.63 -7.61 4.86
N LEU A 278 -8.94 -7.81 4.65
CA LEU A 278 -9.85 -6.72 4.28
C LEU A 278 -9.85 -5.61 5.32
N ARG A 279 -9.62 -5.93 6.60
CA ARG A 279 -9.49 -4.91 7.64
C ARG A 279 -8.35 -3.94 7.34
N LEU A 280 -7.18 -4.46 6.95
CA LEU A 280 -6.04 -3.62 6.55
C LEU A 280 -6.38 -2.80 5.30
N VAL A 281 -7.08 -3.39 4.33
CA VAL A 281 -7.55 -2.69 3.12
C VAL A 281 -8.49 -1.53 3.48
N THR A 282 -9.37 -1.71 4.47
CA THR A 282 -10.30 -0.66 4.91
C THR A 282 -9.69 0.39 5.84
N GLU A 283 -8.61 0.04 6.56
CA GLU A 283 -7.94 0.95 7.51
C GLU A 283 -6.90 1.86 6.83
N LEU A 284 -6.37 1.45 5.66
CA LEU A 284 -5.43 2.26 4.91
C LEU A 284 -6.14 3.46 4.26
N PRO A 285 -5.52 4.66 4.30
CA PRO A 285 -6.18 5.88 3.88
C PRO A 285 -6.60 5.80 2.41
N ASP A 286 -7.88 6.09 2.14
CA ASP A 286 -8.39 6.33 0.79
C ASP A 286 -7.52 7.40 0.11
N VAL A 287 -6.84 7.05 -0.97
CA VAL A 287 -6.13 8.01 -1.81
C VAL A 287 -7.17 8.89 -2.53
N GLY A 288 -7.63 9.96 -1.86
CA GLY A 288 -8.49 10.98 -2.46
C GLY A 288 -9.85 11.23 -1.82
N ARG A 289 -10.22 10.56 -0.72
CA ARG A 289 -11.42 10.94 0.05
C ARG A 289 -11.09 12.06 1.04
N LYS A 290 -12.06 12.95 1.32
CA LYS A 290 -11.93 13.92 2.42
C LYS A 290 -11.74 13.10 3.71
N PRO A 291 -10.62 13.24 4.44
CA PRO A 291 -10.42 12.47 5.66
C PRO A 291 -11.53 12.78 6.65
N GLU A 292 -11.98 11.77 7.40
CA GLU A 292 -12.74 12.02 8.63
C GLU A 292 -11.91 12.95 9.51
N ALA A 293 -12.50 14.07 9.91
CA ALA A 293 -11.79 15.04 10.72
C ALA A 293 -11.70 14.50 12.14
N VAL A 294 -10.50 14.09 12.58
CA VAL A 294 -10.26 13.81 14.00
C VAL A 294 -10.10 15.15 14.72
N LEU A 295 -11.12 15.51 15.50
CA LEU A 295 -11.22 16.79 16.19
C LEU A 295 -10.95 16.61 17.68
N PRO A 296 -9.83 17.14 18.20
CA PRO A 296 -9.63 17.27 19.63
C PRO A 296 -10.47 18.42 20.16
N THR A 297 -11.45 18.12 21.01
CA THR A 297 -12.28 19.10 21.70
C THR A 297 -12.03 19.03 23.20
N PHE A 298 -11.69 20.14 23.81
CA PHE A 298 -11.60 20.24 25.27
C PHE A 298 -12.97 20.62 25.82
N SER A 299 -13.53 19.75 26.67
CA SER A 299 -14.82 19.99 27.33
C SER A 299 -14.60 20.31 28.82
N PRO A 300 -15.28 21.33 29.37
CA PRO A 300 -15.25 21.61 30.81
C PRO A 300 -15.73 20.40 31.61
N LYS A 301 -15.20 20.23 32.83
CA LYS A 301 -15.60 19.14 33.74
C LYS A 301 -16.76 19.55 34.65
N GLU A 302 -17.84 20.02 34.05
CA GLU A 302 -19.04 20.39 34.79
C GLU A 302 -20.15 19.36 34.55
N GLN A 303 -21.07 19.26 35.50
CA GLN A 303 -22.20 18.34 35.37
C GLN A 303 -23.11 18.83 34.24
N GLY A 304 -23.11 18.11 33.11
CA GLY A 304 -23.90 18.46 31.93
C GLY A 304 -23.09 18.77 30.67
N SER A 305 -21.79 19.04 30.79
CA SER A 305 -20.94 19.44 29.65
C SER A 305 -20.85 18.40 28.53
N PHE A 306 -20.99 17.11 28.87
CA PHE A 306 -21.08 16.06 27.85
C PHE A 306 -22.38 16.14 27.04
N LYS A 307 -23.50 16.44 27.69
CA LYS A 307 -24.81 16.57 27.03
C LYS A 307 -24.81 17.77 26.08
N GLU A 308 -24.26 18.90 26.52
CA GLU A 308 -24.09 20.09 25.69
C GLU A 308 -23.19 19.82 24.47
N PHE A 309 -22.08 19.11 24.69
CA PHE A 309 -21.22 18.68 23.60
C PHE A 309 -21.97 17.79 22.61
N ALA A 310 -22.67 16.75 23.10
CA ALA A 310 -23.43 15.83 22.26
C ALA A 310 -24.55 16.52 21.47
N GLU A 311 -25.22 17.52 22.05
CA GLU A 311 -26.20 18.35 21.35
C GLU A 311 -25.54 19.20 20.25
N LEU A 312 -24.33 19.72 20.49
CA LEU A 312 -23.59 20.53 19.52
C LEU A 312 -23.10 19.72 18.32
N VAL A 313 -22.64 18.49 18.53
CA VAL A 313 -22.19 17.59 17.45
C VAL A 313 -23.30 16.67 16.92
N SER A 314 -24.55 16.83 17.39
CA SER A 314 -25.69 15.98 17.02
C SER A 314 -26.01 15.93 15.52
N ARG A 315 -25.55 16.92 14.75
CA ARG A 315 -25.73 17.00 13.29
C ARG A 315 -24.58 16.35 12.50
N MET A 316 -23.50 15.98 13.16
CA MET A 316 -22.36 15.29 12.55
C MET A 316 -22.55 13.78 12.64
N ASN A 317 -22.09 13.05 11.63
CA ASN A 317 -22.04 11.60 11.68
C ASN A 317 -20.77 11.18 12.45
N ILE A 318 -20.89 10.97 13.76
CA ILE A 318 -19.75 10.65 14.63
C ILE A 318 -19.41 9.17 14.49
N THR A 319 -18.20 8.89 13.98
CA THR A 319 -17.69 7.54 13.73
C THR A 319 -16.88 7.00 14.91
N GLU A 320 -16.14 7.86 15.61
CA GLU A 320 -15.42 7.51 16.83
C GLU A 320 -15.60 8.58 17.89
N PHE A 321 -15.76 8.17 19.15
CA PHE A 321 -15.81 9.04 20.30
C PHE A 321 -14.93 8.48 21.43
N LYS A 322 -13.88 9.20 21.79
CA LYS A 322 -12.96 8.85 22.88
C LYS A 322 -12.91 9.99 23.89
N HIS A 323 -13.29 9.68 25.13
CA HIS A 323 -13.21 10.61 26.24
C HIS A 323 -12.09 10.16 27.19
N ILE A 324 -11.07 11.00 27.33
CA ILE A 324 -9.94 10.74 28.22
C ILE A 324 -10.12 11.58 29.49
N TYR A 325 -10.26 10.89 30.62
CA TYR A 325 -10.39 11.52 31.93
C TYR A 325 -9.02 11.63 32.61
N ASP A 326 -8.49 12.84 32.72
CA ASP A 326 -7.33 13.15 33.57
C ASP A 326 -7.82 13.56 34.96
N SER A 327 -7.43 12.90 36.06
CA SER A 327 -7.87 13.28 37.40
C SER A 327 -7.35 14.65 37.90
N HIS A 328 -6.38 15.26 37.22
CA HIS A 328 -5.68 16.47 37.70
C HIS A 328 -5.91 17.72 36.84
N GLY A 329 -6.48 17.60 35.63
CA GLY A 329 -6.82 18.72 34.75
C GLY A 329 -8.21 19.34 35.01
N LYS A 330 -8.41 20.61 34.63
CA LYS A 330 -9.74 21.28 34.69
C LYS A 330 -10.65 20.96 33.49
N GLU A 331 -10.09 20.33 32.46
CA GLU A 331 -10.76 20.03 31.19
C GLU A 331 -10.61 18.54 30.88
N ALA A 332 -11.55 17.98 30.12
CA ALA A 332 -11.47 16.65 29.56
C ALA A 332 -11.20 16.73 28.05
N LEU A 333 -10.32 15.87 27.54
CA LEU A 333 -10.10 15.76 26.10
C LEU A 333 -11.11 14.79 25.50
N VAL A 334 -11.92 15.30 24.59
CA VAL A 334 -12.82 14.55 23.72
C VAL A 334 -12.18 14.48 22.34
N LEU A 335 -11.79 13.29 21.90
CA LEU A 335 -11.44 13.03 20.52
C LEU A 335 -12.69 12.50 19.83
N HIS A 336 -13.16 13.18 18.80
CA HIS A 336 -14.23 12.69 17.95
C HIS A 336 -13.82 12.73 16.48
N SER A 337 -14.26 11.74 15.72
CA SER A 337 -14.13 11.72 14.27
C SER A 337 -15.51 11.68 13.63
N GLY A 338 -15.68 12.38 12.52
CA GLY A 338 -16.91 12.36 11.76
C GLY A 338 -16.77 12.97 10.37
N SER A 339 -17.77 12.73 9.53
CA SER A 339 -17.90 13.33 8.21
C SER A 339 -19.07 14.33 8.18
N ASP A 340 -18.86 15.45 7.51
CA ASP A 340 -19.96 16.34 7.10
C ASP A 340 -20.63 15.71 5.86
N ASP A 341 -21.70 14.95 6.07
CA ASP A 341 -22.56 14.44 4.98
C ASP A 341 -23.58 15.49 4.49
N VAL A 342 -23.44 16.75 4.92
CA VAL A 342 -24.31 17.85 4.50
C VAL A 342 -23.69 18.50 3.27
N GLY A 343 -24.30 18.27 2.10
CA GLY A 343 -23.86 18.87 0.84
C GLY A 343 -23.76 20.40 0.94
N ASP A 344 -22.66 20.94 0.41
CA ASP A 344 -22.29 22.34 0.05
C ASP A 344 -22.99 23.58 0.67
N GLU A 345 -23.78 23.49 1.73
CA GLU A 345 -24.33 24.63 2.47
C GLU A 345 -23.74 24.73 3.88
N PRO A 346 -23.12 25.86 4.24
CA PRO A 346 -22.59 26.07 5.59
C PRO A 346 -23.74 26.16 6.60
N VAL A 347 -23.66 25.37 7.67
CA VAL A 347 -24.60 25.41 8.78
C VAL A 347 -24.36 26.70 9.60
N GLU A 348 -25.22 27.72 9.42
CA GLU A 348 -25.27 28.88 10.31
C GLU A 348 -25.80 28.45 11.70
N ALA A 349 -24.94 28.52 12.71
CA ALA A 349 -25.34 28.39 14.11
C ALA A 349 -25.93 29.72 14.61
N LYS A 350 -27.21 29.73 15.00
CA LYS A 350 -27.85 30.90 15.65
C LYS A 350 -27.30 31.11 17.06
N PRO A 351 -26.97 32.34 17.48
CA PRO A 351 -26.58 32.62 18.86
C PRO A 351 -27.80 32.51 19.79
N VAL A 352 -27.59 31.93 20.96
CA VAL A 352 -28.51 31.99 22.11
C VAL A 352 -28.06 33.17 22.98
N GLU A 353 -28.98 34.10 23.26
CA GLU A 353 -28.71 35.30 24.06
C GLU A 353 -28.29 34.94 25.50
N ALA A 354 -27.15 35.49 25.94
CA ALA A 354 -26.76 35.52 27.35
C ALA A 354 -26.99 36.92 27.92
N GLY A 355 -27.59 36.95 29.11
CA GLY A 355 -28.08 38.15 29.78
C GLY A 355 -27.04 39.22 30.07
N ASP A 356 -27.59 40.42 30.10
CA ASP A 356 -27.06 41.73 30.48
C ASP A 356 -26.10 41.67 31.68
N ASP A 357 -24.87 42.18 31.52
CA ASP A 357 -24.13 42.91 32.54
C ASP A 357 -22.92 43.58 31.89
N GLY A 358 -23.03 44.90 31.74
CA GLY A 358 -22.12 45.73 30.96
C GLY A 358 -20.69 45.87 31.48
N LYS A 359 -19.77 46.05 30.52
CA LYS A 359 -18.71 47.07 30.56
C LYS A 359 -18.09 47.22 29.17
N GLU A 360 -18.25 48.42 28.61
CA GLU A 360 -17.60 48.91 27.40
C GLU A 360 -16.08 48.92 27.54
N CYS A 361 -15.38 48.54 26.48
CA CYS A 361 -14.03 48.98 26.20
C CYS A 361 -13.97 49.39 24.72
N GLU A 362 -14.15 50.68 24.47
CA GLU A 362 -13.73 51.33 23.23
C GLU A 362 -12.19 51.42 23.23
N ASP A 363 -11.53 50.89 22.20
CA ASP A 363 -10.53 51.68 21.45
C ASP A 363 -10.03 51.00 20.15
N SER A 364 -10.53 51.55 19.05
CA SER A 364 -9.89 51.83 17.75
C SER A 364 -8.74 50.96 17.18
N CYS A 365 -9.04 50.16 16.14
CA CYS A 365 -8.39 50.25 14.81
C CYS A 365 -9.15 49.52 13.69
N ARG A 366 -8.98 50.03 12.46
CA ARG A 366 -9.82 49.90 11.24
C ARG A 366 -9.54 48.64 10.37
N PRO A 367 -10.28 48.40 9.26
CA PRO A 367 -10.81 47.09 8.88
C PRO A 367 -9.92 46.31 7.90
N CYS A 368 -9.92 44.99 8.02
CA CYS A 368 -9.40 44.09 6.99
C CYS A 368 -10.34 42.89 6.80
N GLY A 369 -10.92 42.81 5.60
CA GLY A 369 -11.17 41.58 4.85
C GLY A 369 -12.10 40.52 5.44
N GLU A 370 -13.22 40.31 4.74
CA GLU A 370 -14.15 39.18 4.89
C GLU A 370 -13.42 37.82 5.06
N GLY A 371 -13.77 37.07 6.11
CA GLY A 371 -13.39 35.64 6.19
C GLY A 371 -13.09 35.03 7.57
N GLU A 372 -13.09 35.77 8.68
CA GLU A 372 -12.74 35.19 9.99
C GLU A 372 -13.82 35.31 11.08
N LYS A 373 -14.38 34.13 11.44
CA LYS A 373 -15.01 33.68 12.71
C LYS A 373 -16.53 33.90 12.90
N PRO A 374 -17.21 32.87 13.47
CA PRO A 374 -17.39 32.84 14.93
C PRO A 374 -17.22 31.45 15.57
N LEU A 375 -16.16 31.26 16.37
CA LEU A 375 -16.04 30.19 17.38
C LEU A 375 -15.39 30.70 18.68
N ALA A 376 -15.50 32.00 18.98
CA ALA A 376 -14.79 32.65 20.08
C ALA A 376 -15.49 32.55 21.46
N TRP A 377 -16.61 31.80 21.59
CA TRP A 377 -17.44 31.81 22.81
C TRP A 377 -17.41 30.54 23.66
N LEU A 378 -16.66 29.51 23.25
CA LEU A 378 -16.12 28.53 24.20
C LEU A 378 -14.62 28.78 24.29
N ASN A 379 -14.04 28.65 25.50
CA ASN A 379 -12.59 28.54 25.69
C ASN A 379 -12.00 27.24 25.06
N ALA A 380 -12.65 26.69 24.03
CA ALA A 380 -12.20 25.56 23.25
C ALA A 380 -11.11 26.02 22.27
N ARG A 381 -9.86 25.63 22.55
CA ARG A 381 -8.80 25.67 21.54
C ARG A 381 -9.04 24.55 20.53
N VAL A 382 -9.74 24.86 19.44
CA VAL A 382 -9.73 24.01 18.25
C VAL A 382 -8.34 24.11 17.63
N VAL A 383 -7.53 23.07 17.77
CA VAL A 383 -6.31 22.92 16.99
C VAL A 383 -6.70 22.16 15.73
N THR A 384 -7.00 22.87 14.66
CA THR A 384 -7.12 22.25 13.33
C THR A 384 -5.73 21.80 12.90
N THR A 385 -5.41 20.51 13.06
CA THR A 385 -4.34 19.86 12.29
C THR A 385 -4.87 19.55 10.88
N THR A 386 -5.18 20.59 10.11
CA THR A 386 -5.48 20.45 8.69
C THR A 386 -4.41 21.20 7.92
N GLY A 387 -3.42 20.47 7.44
CA GLY A 387 -2.29 21.04 6.71
C GLY A 387 -1.16 20.06 6.47
N ILE A 388 -1.44 18.89 5.88
CA ILE A 388 -0.41 18.22 5.07
C ILE A 388 -0.42 18.94 3.72
N ILE A 389 0.42 19.97 3.58
CA ILE A 389 0.72 20.55 2.28
C ILE A 389 1.66 19.56 1.58
N ASN A 390 1.13 18.79 0.63
CA ASN A 390 1.95 18.09 -0.35
C ASN A 390 2.55 19.13 -1.30
N LEU A 391 3.75 19.62 -0.97
CA LEU A 391 4.58 20.37 -1.91
C LEU A 391 5.32 19.37 -2.80
N MET A 392 4.85 19.24 -4.04
CA MET A 392 5.71 18.72 -5.12
C MET A 392 6.89 19.67 -5.31
N THR A 393 8.08 19.10 -5.34
CA THR A 393 9.34 19.79 -5.61
C THR A 393 9.37 20.33 -7.04
N ALA A 394 9.09 21.62 -7.19
CA ALA A 394 9.76 22.45 -8.18
C ALA A 394 10.60 23.45 -7.38
N GLY A 395 11.92 23.37 -7.52
CA GLY A 395 12.87 24.07 -6.67
C GLY A 395 12.57 25.56 -6.50
N LEU A 396 12.23 25.95 -5.26
CA LEU A 396 12.46 27.25 -4.60
C LEU A 396 11.85 27.14 -3.18
N GLY A 397 12.65 27.44 -2.16
CA GLY A 397 12.38 27.10 -0.75
C GLY A 397 11.18 27.79 -0.11
N LEU A 398 10.57 27.12 0.89
CA LEU A 398 9.48 27.62 1.72
C LEU A 398 10.00 28.32 2.99
N TYR A 399 9.48 29.51 3.31
CA TYR A 399 9.67 30.20 4.58
C TYR A 399 8.40 30.05 5.44
N VAL A 400 8.52 29.55 6.68
CA VAL A 400 7.42 29.58 7.66
C VAL A 400 7.85 30.40 8.87
N LYS A 401 7.12 31.49 9.16
CA LYS A 401 7.33 32.34 10.33
C LYS A 401 6.12 32.20 11.26
N ALA A 402 6.27 31.45 12.35
CA ALA A 402 5.26 31.40 13.41
C ALA A 402 5.60 32.43 14.51
N HIS A 403 4.66 33.29 14.87
CA HIS A 403 4.77 34.21 15.99
C HIS A 403 4.11 33.60 17.24
N HIS A 404 4.87 33.45 18.33
CA HIS A 404 4.34 33.16 19.67
C HIS A 404 4.66 34.33 20.61
N PRO A 405 3.75 34.82 21.48
CA PRO A 405 3.94 36.06 22.24
C PRO A 405 4.94 36.01 23.41
N SER A 406 5.73 34.96 23.59
CA SER A 406 6.54 34.79 24.81
C SER A 406 7.82 33.96 24.69
N VAL A 407 8.31 33.68 23.48
CA VAL A 407 9.62 33.04 23.30
C VAL A 407 10.35 33.68 22.12
N LEU A 408 11.51 34.29 22.41
CA LEU A 408 12.44 34.81 21.42
C LEU A 408 13.07 33.65 20.63
N GLY A 409 12.79 33.65 19.32
CA GLY A 409 13.52 33.05 18.19
C GLY A 409 14.41 31.84 18.45
N LEU A 410 13.95 30.67 18.00
CA LEU A 410 14.83 29.56 17.61
C LEU A 410 14.75 29.42 16.08
N VAL A 411 15.88 29.61 15.39
CA VAL A 411 16.04 29.35 13.95
C VAL A 411 16.79 28.03 13.82
N VAL A 412 16.21 27.07 13.10
CA VAL A 412 16.88 25.81 12.74
C VAL A 412 16.97 25.75 11.22
N THR A 413 18.19 25.68 10.71
CA THR A 413 18.49 25.40 9.30
C THR A 413 19.24 24.07 9.22
N CYS A 414 18.73 23.11 8.45
CA CYS A 414 19.48 21.91 8.06
C CYS A 414 19.59 21.86 6.52
N TRP A 415 20.77 21.52 6.04
CA TRP A 415 21.09 21.25 4.64
C TRP A 415 21.66 19.83 4.53
N GLU A 416 21.38 19.21 3.39
CA GLU A 416 21.90 17.93 2.84
C GLU A 416 21.21 16.60 3.21
N ALA A 417 21.12 15.78 2.16
CA ALA A 417 20.40 14.52 2.02
C ALA A 417 21.33 13.32 2.20
N LEU A 418 20.83 12.22 2.82
CA LEU A 418 21.23 10.81 2.66
C LEU A 418 20.31 9.90 3.54
N PRO A 419 20.30 8.57 3.40
CA PRO A 419 19.07 7.78 3.22
C PRO A 419 18.58 7.06 4.49
N LEU A 420 17.26 6.81 4.51
CA LEU A 420 16.54 5.73 5.19
C LEU A 420 17.06 5.30 6.58
N THR A 421 16.73 6.09 7.61
CA THR A 421 16.35 5.57 8.93
C THR A 421 15.41 6.59 9.59
N MET A 422 14.12 6.27 9.70
CA MET A 422 13.16 7.13 10.40
C MET A 422 13.43 7.07 11.91
N VAL A 423 13.82 8.19 12.50
CA VAL A 423 13.64 8.44 13.93
C VAL A 423 12.44 9.38 14.07
N ARG A 424 11.33 8.89 14.63
CA ARG A 424 10.22 9.73 15.09
C ARG A 424 10.63 10.36 16.43
N VAL A 425 10.82 11.68 16.45
CA VAL A 425 10.94 12.45 17.71
C VAL A 425 9.70 13.32 17.85
N VAL A 426 8.87 13.00 18.84
CA VAL A 426 7.79 13.87 19.31
C VAL A 426 8.29 14.56 20.58
N LEU A 427 8.48 15.87 20.53
CA LEU A 427 8.84 16.68 21.69
C LEU A 427 7.59 17.36 22.25
N VAL A 428 7.18 16.94 23.46
CA VAL A 428 6.28 17.70 24.31
C VAL A 428 7.14 18.43 25.34
N SER A 429 6.87 19.73 25.51
CA SER A 429 7.67 20.69 26.27
C SER A 429 8.07 20.24 27.69
N GLY A 430 9.33 20.45 28.07
CA GLY A 430 9.80 20.35 29.45
C GLY A 430 11.31 20.03 29.57
N LEU A 431 11.92 20.38 30.70
CA LEU A 431 13.35 20.21 31.02
C LEU A 431 13.91 18.78 30.80
N GLY A 432 13.05 17.76 30.66
CA GLY A 432 13.43 16.39 30.31
C GLY A 432 13.96 16.20 28.88
N ALA A 433 13.68 17.13 27.96
CA ALA A 433 14.10 17.05 26.55
C ALA A 433 15.63 17.12 26.38
N ALA A 434 16.34 17.87 27.22
CA ALA A 434 17.80 18.00 27.15
C ALA A 434 18.51 16.73 27.66
N LEU A 435 17.92 16.04 28.65
CA LEU A 435 18.44 14.78 29.17
C LEU A 435 18.18 13.62 28.20
N ALA A 436 17.00 13.59 27.57
CA ALA A 436 16.67 12.58 26.55
C ALA A 436 17.58 12.69 25.32
N LEU A 437 17.91 13.92 24.88
CA LEU A 437 18.83 14.16 23.77
C LEU A 437 20.27 13.70 24.12
N GLY A 438 20.73 13.95 25.36
CA GLY A 438 22.03 13.49 25.82
C GLY A 438 22.17 11.97 25.88
N VAL A 439 21.10 11.26 26.28
CA VAL A 439 21.07 9.79 26.36
C VAL A 439 20.97 9.14 24.97
N LEU A 440 20.16 9.71 24.07
CA LEU A 440 20.03 9.23 22.67
C LEU A 440 21.34 9.38 21.88
N LEU A 441 22.06 10.49 22.08
CA LEU A 441 23.33 10.74 21.39
C LEU A 441 24.50 9.93 21.95
N MET A 442 24.48 9.58 23.25
CA MET A 442 25.43 8.60 23.82
C MET A 442 25.21 7.18 23.26
N TYR A 443 23.95 6.76 23.06
CA TYR A 443 23.62 5.46 22.48
C TYR A 443 24.04 5.35 21.00
N ALA A 444 24.10 6.48 20.29
CA ALA A 444 24.55 6.58 18.90
C ALA A 444 26.08 6.67 18.73
N GLY A 445 26.88 6.62 19.81
CA GLY A 445 28.35 6.58 19.75
C GLY A 445 29.03 7.90 19.33
N ILE A 446 28.32 9.02 19.33
CA ILE A 446 28.85 10.32 18.89
C ILE A 446 29.52 11.03 20.07
N LYS A 447 30.85 11.21 20.03
CA LYS A 447 31.59 12.01 21.02
C LYS A 447 31.35 13.50 20.81
N MET A 448 30.84 14.20 21.83
CA MET A 448 30.81 15.67 21.85
C MET A 448 32.12 16.27 22.40
N SER A 449 32.63 17.30 21.74
CA SER A 449 33.53 18.30 22.30
C SER A 449 32.76 19.61 22.42
N LEU A 450 32.68 20.18 23.63
CA LEU A 450 32.06 21.47 23.88
C LEU A 450 33.14 22.57 23.82
N GLN A 451 33.10 23.43 22.80
CA GLN A 451 33.82 24.70 22.79
C GLN A 451 32.87 25.84 23.17
N GLY A 452 33.17 26.52 24.28
CA GLY A 452 32.42 27.68 24.75
C GLY A 452 32.85 28.97 24.03
N GLY A 453 31.91 29.61 23.35
CA GLY A 453 32.06 30.98 22.82
C GLY A 453 31.73 32.06 23.87
N PRO A 454 32.25 33.30 23.72
CA PRO A 454 32.37 34.26 24.81
C PRO A 454 31.06 34.98 25.16
N ARG A 455 30.92 35.34 26.44
CA ARG A 455 29.78 36.12 26.98
C ARG A 455 29.79 37.56 26.47
N PRO A 456 28.63 38.17 26.15
CA PRO A 456 28.56 39.60 25.85
C PRO A 456 28.72 40.44 27.13
N ALA A 457 29.51 41.51 27.04
CA ALA A 457 29.74 42.45 28.13
C ALA A 457 28.49 43.31 28.41
N ARG A 458 28.25 43.62 29.69
CA ARG A 458 27.20 44.54 30.15
C ARG A 458 27.58 46.00 29.82
N PRO A 459 26.64 46.87 29.44
CA PRO A 459 26.89 48.29 29.38
C PRO A 459 26.91 48.90 30.79
N SER A 460 27.77 49.89 30.97
CA SER A 460 28.06 50.68 32.18
C SER A 460 26.88 51.48 32.69
#